data_AF-A0A8D8HMR1-F1
#
_entry.id   AF-A0A8D8HMR1-F1
#
_cell.length_a   1.000
_cell.length_b   1.000
_cell.length_c   1.000
_cell.angle_alpha   90.00
_cell.angle_beta   90.00
_cell.angle_gamma   90.00
#
_symmetry.space_group_name_H-M   'P 1'
#
loop_
_entity.id
_entity.type
_entity.pdbx_description
1 polymer ?
#
loop_
_entity_poly.entity_id
_entity_poly.type
_entity_poly.pdbx_seq_one_letter_code
_entity_poly.pdbx_strand_id
1 'polypeptide(L)'
;GRYYWVFDGLNYLHPEARPITDYGLPDTVDKVDAAMVWSKNGKTYIFAGDQFWRYNETTQEPDEGYPAPMDRWYGVPTNLDAATTTPSGKTYFFKGNYYWLYNNDRVRPERGYPRKTGQIWLGCR
;
A
#
# COMPACT_ATOMS: atom_id res chain seq x y z
N GLY A 1 3.55 3.44 -12.97
CA GLY A 1 2.95 4.30 -14.01
C GLY A 1 1.46 4.37 -13.80
N ARG A 2 0.71 4.92 -14.75
CA ARG A 2 -0.74 5.18 -14.63
C ARG A 2 -1.65 3.99 -14.98
N TYR A 3 -1.07 2.82 -15.19
CA TYR A 3 -1.81 1.62 -15.60
C TYR A 3 -1.48 0.43 -14.71
N TYR A 4 -2.44 -0.48 -14.60
CA TYR A 4 -2.33 -1.75 -13.90
C TYR A 4 -2.79 -2.91 -14.79
N TRP A 5 -2.49 -4.14 -14.36
CA TRP A 5 -2.91 -5.38 -15.00
C TRP A 5 -3.48 -6.31 -13.93
N VAL A 6 -4.39 -7.19 -14.33
CA VAL A 6 -5.04 -8.16 -13.41
C VAL A 6 -4.68 -9.58 -13.84
N PHE A 7 -4.27 -10.39 -12.88
CA PHE A 7 -3.75 -11.73 -13.12
C PHE A 7 -4.32 -12.76 -12.15
N ASP A 8 -4.41 -14.00 -12.62
CA ASP A 8 -4.52 -15.21 -11.80
C ASP A 8 -3.38 -16.17 -12.14
N GLY A 9 -2.44 -16.33 -11.20
CA GLY A 9 -1.19 -17.05 -11.43
C GLY A 9 -0.38 -16.42 -12.56
N LEU A 10 -0.28 -17.14 -13.69
CA LEU A 10 0.42 -16.69 -14.90
C LEU A 10 -0.54 -16.15 -15.98
N ASN A 11 -1.85 -16.19 -15.74
CA ASN A 11 -2.86 -15.79 -16.73
C ASN A 11 -3.24 -14.32 -16.54
N TYR A 12 -3.19 -13.55 -17.61
CA TYR A 12 -3.82 -12.22 -17.67
C TYR A 12 -5.33 -12.42 -17.69
N LEU A 13 -6.05 -11.93 -16.67
CA LEU A 13 -7.52 -11.92 -16.68
C LEU A 13 -8.05 -10.86 -17.65
N HIS A 14 -7.28 -9.77 -17.79
CA HIS A 14 -7.46 -8.74 -18.80
C HIS A 14 -6.14 -8.56 -19.55
N PRO A 15 -6.08 -8.85 -20.87
CA PRO A 15 -4.83 -8.74 -21.64
C PRO A 15 -4.37 -7.29 -21.83
N GLU A 16 -5.30 -6.32 -21.76
CA GLU A 16 -5.02 -4.90 -21.82
C GLU A 16 -4.62 -4.30 -20.47
N ALA A 17 -3.79 -3.25 -20.53
CA ALA A 17 -3.48 -2.43 -19.36
C ALA A 17 -4.67 -1.52 -19.05
N ARG A 18 -5.07 -1.45 -17.78
CA ARG A 18 -6.22 -0.65 -17.31
C ARG A 18 -5.77 0.59 -16.55
N PRO A 19 -6.48 1.71 -16.61
CA PRO A 19 -6.04 2.96 -15.99
C PRO A 19 -6.29 2.94 -14.48
N ILE A 20 -5.39 3.52 -13.69
CA ILE A 20 -5.56 3.59 -12.22
C ILE A 20 -6.75 4.46 -11.78
N THR A 21 -7.35 5.21 -12.71
CA THR A 21 -8.63 5.91 -12.51
C THR A 21 -9.78 4.97 -12.21
N ASP A 22 -9.68 3.69 -12.61
CA ASP A 22 -10.67 2.65 -12.26
C ASP A 22 -10.78 2.48 -10.73
N TYR A 23 -9.74 2.84 -9.98
CA TYR A 23 -9.72 2.86 -8.51
C TYR A 23 -10.01 4.24 -7.91
N GLY A 24 -10.48 5.20 -8.73
CA GLY A 24 -10.82 6.56 -8.32
C GLY A 24 -9.62 7.47 -8.03
N LEU A 25 -8.42 7.10 -8.49
CA LEU A 25 -7.26 8.00 -8.48
C LEU A 25 -7.41 9.03 -9.62
N PRO A 26 -7.09 10.32 -9.40
CA PRO A 26 -7.16 11.31 -10.46
C PRO A 26 -6.01 11.15 -11.46
N ASP A 27 -6.21 11.61 -12.70
CA ASP A 27 -5.21 11.56 -13.78
C ASP A 27 -3.92 12.33 -13.49
N THR A 28 -3.94 13.19 -12.48
CA THR A 28 -2.77 13.92 -11.96
C THR A 28 -1.81 13.03 -11.17
N VAL A 29 -2.21 11.80 -10.81
CA VAL A 29 -1.33 10.82 -10.15
C VAL A 29 -0.57 10.04 -11.22
N ASP A 30 0.73 10.25 -11.32
CA ASP A 30 1.58 9.61 -12.34
C ASP A 30 1.87 8.12 -12.08
N LYS A 31 1.84 7.72 -10.80
CA LYS A 31 2.07 6.34 -10.37
C LYS A 31 1.54 6.06 -8.98
N VAL A 32 1.24 4.80 -8.72
CA VAL A 32 1.10 4.22 -7.39
C VAL A 32 2.49 3.88 -6.86
N ASP A 33 2.75 4.24 -5.61
CA ASP A 33 3.98 3.96 -4.88
C ASP A 33 3.90 2.62 -4.13
N ALA A 34 2.76 2.35 -3.50
CA ALA A 34 2.50 1.10 -2.81
C ALA A 34 0.99 0.81 -2.78
N ALA A 35 0.62 -0.46 -2.60
CA ALA A 35 -0.75 -0.85 -2.35
C ALA A 35 -0.82 -2.05 -1.41
N MET A 36 -1.84 -2.14 -0.56
CA MET A 36 -2.09 -3.30 0.29
C MET A 36 -3.57 -3.44 0.63
N VAL A 37 -4.02 -4.66 0.89
CA VAL A 37 -5.28 -4.88 1.63
C VAL A 37 -4.95 -4.81 3.11
N TRP A 38 -5.62 -3.94 3.87
CA TRP A 38 -5.34 -3.78 5.29
C TRP A 38 -6.16 -4.74 6.13
N SER A 39 -5.50 -5.60 6.91
CA SER A 39 -6.16 -6.65 7.71
C SER A 39 -7.14 -6.10 8.76
N LYS A 40 -6.99 -4.84 9.20
CA LYS A 40 -7.87 -4.25 10.21
C LYS A 40 -9.32 -4.13 9.74
N ASN A 41 -9.54 -3.84 8.46
CA ASN A 41 -10.89 -3.59 7.93
C ASN A 41 -11.16 -4.18 6.53
N GLY A 42 -10.20 -4.91 5.95
CA GLY A 42 -10.34 -5.57 4.65
C GLY A 42 -10.41 -4.63 3.45
N LYS A 43 -10.20 -3.32 3.62
CA LYS A 43 -10.20 -2.35 2.52
C LYS A 43 -8.83 -2.33 1.83
N THR A 44 -8.83 -1.95 0.56
CA THR A 44 -7.61 -1.76 -0.22
C THR A 44 -7.11 -0.34 0.00
N TYR A 45 -5.82 -0.20 0.31
CA TYR A 45 -5.17 1.09 0.50
C TYR A 45 -4.12 1.28 -0.59
N ILE A 46 -4.22 2.41 -1.30
CA ILE A 46 -3.36 2.75 -2.43
C ILE A 46 -2.62 4.04 -2.06
N PHE A 47 -1.29 4.01 -2.13
CA PHE A 47 -0.40 5.08 -1.70
C PHE A 47 0.26 5.73 -2.91
N ALA A 48 0.30 7.06 -2.94
CA ALA A 48 1.03 7.83 -3.95
C ALA A 48 1.51 9.15 -3.35
N GLY A 49 2.81 9.39 -3.35
CA GLY A 49 3.44 10.58 -2.79
C GLY A 49 3.18 10.73 -1.29
N ASP A 50 2.55 11.84 -0.92
CA ASP A 50 2.16 12.21 0.45
C ASP A 50 0.69 11.90 0.75
N GLN A 51 -0.01 11.19 -0.14
CA GLN A 51 -1.42 10.85 -0.02
C GLN A 51 -1.68 9.36 -0.12
N PHE A 52 -2.86 8.96 0.34
CA PHE A 52 -3.38 7.62 0.12
C PHE A 52 -4.89 7.60 -0.06
N TRP A 53 -5.37 6.60 -0.80
CA TRP A 53 -6.77 6.30 -1.04
C TRP A 53 -7.16 5.05 -0.25
N ARG A 54 -8.41 5.00 0.21
CA ARG A 54 -9.01 3.80 0.78
C ARG A 54 -10.14 3.36 -0.13
N TYR A 55 -9.92 2.26 -0.84
CA TYR A 55 -10.84 1.69 -1.81
C TYR A 55 -11.67 0.57 -1.19
N ASN A 56 -12.96 0.60 -1.49
CA ASN A 56 -13.94 -0.34 -1.00
C ASN A 56 -14.30 -1.35 -2.07
N GLU A 57 -13.74 -2.55 -1.96
CA GLU A 57 -13.98 -3.64 -2.92
C GLU A 57 -15.46 -4.06 -3.03
N THR A 58 -16.29 -3.80 -2.01
CA THR A 58 -17.72 -4.13 -2.04
C THR A 58 -18.53 -3.14 -2.87
N THR A 59 -18.26 -1.84 -2.72
CA THR A 59 -18.96 -0.79 -3.50
C THR A 59 -18.23 -0.46 -4.80
N GLN A 60 -17.00 -0.95 -4.97
CA GLN A 60 -16.12 -0.65 -6.09
C GLN A 60 -15.82 0.85 -6.25
N GLU A 61 -15.66 1.55 -5.13
CA GLU A 61 -15.41 2.99 -5.11
C GLU A 61 -14.44 3.36 -3.96
N PRO A 62 -13.69 4.48 -4.07
CA PRO A 62 -13.02 5.08 -2.92
C PRO A 62 -14.04 5.48 -1.84
N ASP A 63 -13.68 5.28 -0.57
CA ASP A 63 -14.50 5.80 0.53
C ASP A 63 -14.48 7.34 0.53
N GLU A 64 -15.57 7.95 1.01
CA GLU A 64 -15.66 9.41 1.19
C GLU A 64 -14.55 9.93 2.12
N GLY A 65 -14.03 11.12 1.82
CA GLY A 65 -12.95 11.76 2.59
C GLY A 65 -11.54 11.27 2.22
N TYR A 66 -11.41 10.56 1.09
CA TYR A 66 -10.15 10.17 0.48
C TYR A 66 -9.94 10.89 -0.88
N PRO A 67 -8.69 11.21 -1.29
CA PRO A 67 -7.44 10.88 -0.62
C PRO A 67 -7.25 11.58 0.73
N ALA A 68 -6.48 10.95 1.60
CA ALA A 68 -6.09 11.48 2.89
C ALA A 68 -4.56 11.64 2.97
N PRO A 69 -4.07 12.59 3.78
CA PRO A 69 -2.62 12.77 3.96
C PRO A 69 -2.00 11.58 4.70
N MET A 70 -0.76 11.25 4.31
CA MET A 70 0.02 10.15 4.89
C MET A 70 0.23 10.25 6.40
N ASP A 71 0.08 11.44 7.00
CA ASP A 71 0.17 11.64 8.46
C ASP A 71 -0.82 10.79 9.28
N ARG A 72 -1.90 10.31 8.65
CA ARG A 72 -2.82 9.34 9.30
C ARG A 72 -2.18 7.96 9.51
N TRP A 73 -1.15 7.62 8.74
CA TRP A 73 -0.27 6.47 8.95
C TRP A 73 0.91 6.87 9.83
N TYR A 74 0.61 7.15 11.09
CA TYR A 74 1.57 7.71 12.04
C TYR A 74 2.92 6.99 12.01
N GLY A 75 4.01 7.74 11.89
CA GLY A 75 5.39 7.21 11.94
C GLY A 75 5.84 6.43 10.69
N VAL A 76 5.01 6.35 9.65
CA VAL A 76 5.37 5.82 8.33
C VAL A 76 5.75 7.00 7.41
N PRO A 77 6.87 6.93 6.67
CA PRO A 77 7.27 8.01 5.77
C PRO A 77 6.36 8.09 4.53
N THR A 78 6.39 9.24 3.85
CA THR A 78 5.77 9.42 2.53
C THR A 78 6.62 8.77 1.42
N ASN A 79 6.09 8.76 0.18
CA ASN A 79 6.76 8.23 -1.00
C ASN A 79 7.22 6.77 -0.83
N LEU A 80 6.36 5.88 -0.33
CA LEU A 80 6.72 4.49 -0.03
C LEU A 80 7.30 3.76 -1.25
N ASP A 81 8.11 2.73 -1.00
CA ASP A 81 8.59 1.86 -2.08
C ASP A 81 7.74 0.58 -2.18
N ALA A 82 7.16 0.13 -1.06
CA ALA A 82 6.19 -0.97 -1.02
C ALA A 82 5.40 -0.96 0.30
N ALA A 83 4.26 -1.65 0.30
CA ALA A 83 3.49 -1.98 1.48
C ALA A 83 2.91 -3.40 1.30
N THR A 84 2.76 -4.15 2.39
CA THR A 84 2.14 -5.48 2.32
C THR A 84 1.50 -5.85 3.64
N THR A 85 0.48 -6.70 3.57
CA THR A 85 -0.11 -7.37 4.73
C THR A 85 0.09 -8.87 4.55
N THR A 86 0.70 -9.52 5.53
CA THR A 86 0.92 -10.98 5.48
C THR A 86 -0.37 -11.75 5.74
N PRO A 87 -0.43 -13.06 5.41
CA PRO A 87 -1.58 -13.91 5.74
C PRO A 87 -1.92 -13.95 7.23
N SER A 88 -0.92 -13.76 8.10
CA SER A 88 -1.11 -13.63 9.56
C SER A 88 -1.64 -12.26 10.01
N GLY A 89 -1.95 -11.36 9.07
CA GLY A 89 -2.51 -10.04 9.32
C GLY A 89 -1.50 -8.97 9.72
N LYS A 90 -0.18 -9.24 9.67
CA LYS A 90 0.85 -8.24 9.99
C LYS A 90 1.06 -7.30 8.81
N THR A 91 1.12 -6.01 9.07
CA THR A 91 1.33 -4.98 8.06
C THR A 91 2.78 -4.49 8.07
N TYR A 92 3.37 -4.37 6.89
CA TYR A 92 4.71 -3.87 6.69
C TYR A 92 4.76 -2.76 5.65
N PHE A 93 5.53 -1.72 5.94
CA PHE A 93 5.85 -0.64 5.00
C PHE A 93 7.34 -0.65 4.69
N PHE A 94 7.72 -0.26 3.47
CA PHE A 94 9.10 -0.25 3.01
C PHE A 94 9.46 1.11 2.41
N LYS A 95 10.63 1.62 2.81
CA LYS A 95 11.22 2.84 2.25
C LYS A 95 12.74 2.80 2.33
N GLY A 96 13.40 3.00 1.21
CA GLY A 96 14.83 2.83 1.05
C GLY A 96 15.28 1.48 1.56
N ASN A 97 16.34 1.48 2.37
CA ASN A 97 16.89 0.26 2.97
C ASN A 97 16.16 -0.16 4.26
N TYR A 98 14.98 0.39 4.54
CA TYR A 98 14.27 0.22 5.79
C TYR A 98 12.85 -0.32 5.62
N TYR A 99 12.38 -1.01 6.65
CA TYR A 99 10.99 -1.44 6.77
C TYR A 99 10.43 -1.18 8.16
N TRP A 100 9.12 -1.01 8.24
CA TRP A 100 8.35 -0.81 9.45
C TRP A 100 7.40 -1.99 9.63
N LEU A 101 7.44 -2.66 10.78
CA LEU A 101 6.32 -3.49 11.21
C LEU A 101 5.29 -2.58 11.87
N TYR A 102 4.05 -2.60 11.38
CA TYR A 102 2.99 -1.71 11.83
C TYR A 102 2.01 -2.41 12.78
N ASN A 103 1.71 -1.76 13.89
CA ASN A 103 0.69 -2.21 14.83
C ASN A 103 -0.67 -1.66 14.37
N ASN A 104 -1.53 -2.55 13.87
CA ASN A 104 -2.81 -2.16 13.28
C ASN A 104 -3.82 -1.66 14.32
N ASP A 105 -3.76 -2.15 15.56
CA ASP A 105 -4.67 -1.73 16.63
C ASP A 105 -4.34 -0.32 17.11
N ARG A 106 -3.06 -0.07 17.39
CA ARG A 106 -2.53 1.20 17.91
C ARG A 106 -2.26 2.23 16.82
N VAL A 107 -2.35 1.82 15.55
CA VAL A 107 -2.13 2.66 14.36
C VAL A 107 -0.79 3.40 14.45
N ARG A 108 0.29 2.64 14.65
CA ARG A 108 1.67 3.15 14.71
C ARG A 108 2.69 2.03 14.49
N PRO A 109 3.97 2.32 14.21
CA PRO A 109 4.99 1.30 14.10
C PRO A 109 5.20 0.59 15.44
N GLU A 110 5.54 -0.69 15.37
CA GLU A 110 6.00 -1.42 16.55
C GLU A 110 7.28 -0.80 17.11
N ARG A 111 7.50 -0.98 18.42
CA ARG A 111 8.70 -0.44 19.07
C ARG A 111 9.96 -1.03 18.45
N GLY A 112 10.95 -0.18 18.14
CA GLY A 112 12.22 -0.61 17.56
C GLY A 112 12.20 -0.78 16.05
N TYR A 113 11.22 -0.18 15.37
CA TYR A 113 11.17 0.02 13.92
C TYR A 113 11.33 1.52 13.58
N PRO A 114 11.88 1.87 12.41
CA PRO A 114 12.25 0.97 11.31
C PRO A 114 13.49 0.10 11.57
N ARG A 115 13.65 -0.95 10.78
CA ARG A 115 14.85 -1.81 10.73
C ARG A 115 15.35 -1.96 9.31
N LYS A 116 16.61 -2.40 9.12
CA LYS A 116 17.18 -2.63 7.79
C LYS A 116 16.48 -3.79 7.09
N THR A 117 15.96 -3.55 5.88
CA THR A 117 15.26 -4.54 5.05
C THR A 117 16.17 -5.68 4.67
N GLY A 118 17.35 -5.39 4.12
CA GLY A 118 18.25 -6.40 3.55
C GLY A 118 18.62 -7.53 4.52
N GLN A 119 18.85 -7.21 5.80
CA GLN A 119 19.26 -8.20 6.80
C GLN A 119 18.16 -9.21 7.14
N ILE A 120 16.90 -8.76 7.21
CA ILE A 120 15.79 -9.59 7.69
C ILE A 120 15.00 -10.20 6.53
N TRP A 121 14.77 -9.44 5.46
CA TRP A 121 13.91 -9.86 4.34
C TRP A 121 14.71 -10.55 3.23
N LEU A 122 15.98 -10.20 3.06
CA LEU A 122 16.80 -10.70 1.95
C LEU A 122 18.00 -11.53 2.43
N GLY A 123 18.19 -11.67 3.75
CA GLY A 123 19.28 -12.46 4.34
C GLY A 123 20.69 -11.88 4.13
N CYS A 124 20.81 -10.60 3.80
CA CYS A 124 22.11 -9.94 3.63
C CYS A 124 22.85 -9.85 4.97
N ARG A 125 24.15 -10.17 4.98
CA ARG A 125 25.02 -10.06 6.15
C ARG A 125 25.82 -8.77 6.12
#